data_AF-A0A2K8YW28-F1
#
_entry.id   AF-A0A2K8YW28-F1
#
_cell.length_a   1.000
_cell.length_b   1.000
_cell.length_c   1.000
_cell.angle_alpha   90.00
_cell.angle_beta   90.00
_cell.angle_gamma   90.00
#
_symmetry.space_group_name_H-M   'P 1'
#
loop_
_entity.id
_entity.type
_entity.pdbx_description
1 polymer ?
#
loop_
_entity_poly.entity_id
_entity_poly.type
_entity_poly.pdbx_seq_one_letter_code
_entity_poly.pdbx_strand_id
1 'polypeptide(L)' 'MTIRHFIGIDVSKATLDWAVFDGKTIVLQTQSTNSPAAIRATVKLMKALPGFTVAESVSCLEHTGIVRHEVARFEYG' A
#
# COMPACT_ATOMS: atom_id res chain seq x y z
N MET A 1 5.64 5.77 -16.64
CA MET A 1 5.96 5.53 -15.21
C MET A 1 5.91 4.03 -14.99
N THR A 2 6.96 3.41 -14.46
CA THR A 2 7.02 1.95 -14.27
C THR A 2 6.80 1.66 -12.79
N ILE A 3 5.75 0.92 -12.47
CA ILE A 3 5.46 0.48 -11.09
C ILE A 3 6.19 -0.84 -10.86
N ARG A 4 6.91 -0.95 -9.74
CA ARG A 4 7.70 -2.12 -9.35
C ARG A 4 7.15 -2.84 -8.13
N HIS A 5 6.57 -2.10 -7.18
CA HIS A 5 6.03 -2.69 -5.95
C HIS A 5 4.56 -2.33 -5.76
N PHE A 6 3.79 -3.32 -5.35
CA PHE A 6 2.37 -3.21 -5.03
C PHE A 6 2.19 -3.57 -3.57
N ILE A 7 1.66 -2.62 -2.78
CA ILE A 7 1.52 -2.75 -1.33
C ILE A 7 0.04 -2.91 -1.02
N GLY A 8 -0.35 -4.06 -0.51
CA GLY A 8 -1.69 -4.31 0.04
C GLY A 8 -1.69 -4.10 1.55
N ILE A 9 -2.69 -3.39 2.05
CA ILE A 9 -2.89 -3.15 3.48
C ILE A 9 -4.34 -3.51 3.81
N ASP A 10 -4.54 -4.58 4.57
CA ASP A 10 -5.82 -4.89 5.19
C ASP A 10 -5.88 -4.20 6.57
N VAL A 11 -6.91 -3.39 6.77
CA VAL A 11 -7.03 -2.46 7.90
C VAL A 11 -8.05 -2.98 8.89
N SER A 12 -7.57 -3.38 10.07
CA SER A 12 -8.39 -3.72 11.23
C SER A 12 -8.29 -2.64 12.31
N LYS A 13 -9.18 -2.70 13.31
CA LYS A 13 -9.22 -1.72 14.41
C LYS A 13 -7.88 -1.61 15.15
N ALA A 14 -7.24 -2.74 15.43
CA ALA A 14 -6.03 -2.81 16.24
C ALA A 14 -4.77 -3.12 15.42
N THR A 15 -4.92 -3.67 14.21
CA THR A 15 -3.82 -4.21 13.41
C THR A 15 -3.93 -3.77 11.96
N LEU A 16 -2.79 -3.82 11.28
CA LEU A 16 -2.63 -3.63 9.85
C LEU A 16 -1.88 -4.83 9.32
N ASP A 17 -2.45 -5.51 8.34
CA ASP A 17 -1.85 -6.65 7.67
C ASP A 17 -1.29 -6.18 6.32
N TRP A 18 0.02 -6.33 6.14
CA TRP A 18 0.78 -5.77 5.04
C TRP A 18 1.27 -6.87 4.13
N ALA A 19 1.12 -6.66 2.82
CA ALA A 19 1.76 -7.47 1.79
C ALA A 19 2.45 -6.56 0.77
N VAL A 20 3.69 -6.87 0.39
CA VAL A 20 4.41 -6.19 -0.70
C VAL A 20 4.69 -7.21 -1.80
N PHE A 21 4.21 -6.93 -2.99
CA PHE A 21 4.39 -7.74 -4.19
C PHE A 21 5.29 -7.01 -5.19
N ASP A 22 6.32 -7.66 -5.72
CA ASP A 22 7.31 -7.07 -6.65
C ASP A 22 6.94 -7.24 -8.15
N GLY A 23 5.72 -7.68 -8.43
CA GLY A 23 5.28 -8.07 -9.77
C GLY A 23 5.46 -9.56 -10.07
N LYS A 24 6.15 -10.31 -9.21
CA LYS A 24 6.39 -11.76 -9.36
C LYS A 24 6.02 -12.55 -8.11
N THR A 25 6.41 -12.07 -6.93
CA THR A 25 6.19 -12.73 -5.64
C THR A 25 5.92 -11.73 -4.53
N ILE A 26 5.35 -12.22 -3.43
CA ILE A 26 5.29 -11.47 -2.18
C ILE A 26 6.69 -11.46 -1.59
N VAL A 27 7.27 -10.26 -1.43
CA VAL A 27 8.62 -10.02 -0.90
C VAL A 27 8.62 -9.56 0.55
N LEU A 28 7.46 -9.14 1.07
CA LEU A 28 7.25 -8.84 2.48
C LEU A 28 5.80 -9.15 2.84
N GLN A 29 5.60 -9.92 3.90
CA GLN A 29 4.30 -10.12 4.53
C GLN A 29 4.47 -9.99 6.04
N THR A 30 3.75 -9.08 6.66
CA THR A 30 3.88 -8.80 8.09
C THR A 30 2.61 -8.17 8.65
N GLN A 31 2.47 -8.19 9.97
CA GLN A 31 1.40 -7.49 10.68
C GLN A 31 2.02 -6.44 11.61
N SER A 32 1.36 -5.30 11.74
CA SER A 32 1.74 -4.27 12.71
C SER A 32 0.52 -3.82 13.51
N THR A 33 0.73 -3.17 14.65
CA THR A 33 -0.38 -2.45 15.31
C THR A 33 -0.83 -1.29 14.44
N ASN A 34 -2.11 -0.91 14.57
CA ASN A 34 -2.67 0.29 13.96
C ASN A 34 -2.26 1.52 14.78
N SER A 35 -0.97 1.85 14.71
CA SER A 35 -0.39 3.02 15.38
C SER A 35 0.61 3.73 14.47
N PRO A 36 0.76 5.07 14.57
CA PRO A 36 1.73 5.80 13.74
C PRO A 36 3.17 5.31 13.89
N ALA A 37 3.56 4.86 15.09
CA ALA A 37 4.90 4.32 15.34
C ALA A 37 5.13 3.00 14.60
N ALA A 38 4.16 2.09 14.65
CA ALA A 38 4.24 0.80 13.98
C ALA A 38 4.18 0.95 12.45
N ILE A 39 3.33 1.84 11.92
CA ILE A 39 3.29 2.17 10.48
C ILE A 39 4.67 2.65 10.00
N ARG A 40 5.31 3.58 10.74
CA ARG A 40 6.66 4.07 10.39
C ARG A 40 7.71 2.95 10.42
N ALA A 41 7.61 2.03 11.38
CA ALA A 41 8.49 0.87 11.45
C ALA A 41 8.29 -0.05 10.24
N THR A 42 7.05 -0.35 9.85
CA THR A 42 6.74 -1.17 8.68
C THR A 42 7.23 -0.52 7.39
N VAL A 43 7.03 0.80 7.21
CA VAL A 43 7.58 1.53 6.05
C VAL A 43 9.11 1.49 6.01
N LYS A 44 9.78 1.53 7.18
CA LYS A 44 11.23 1.36 7.25
C LYS A 44 11.66 -0.04 6.80
N LEU A 45 10.91 -1.08 7.16
CA LEU A 45 11.14 -2.45 6.68
C LEU A 45 10.97 -2.53 5.15
N MET A 46 9.93 -1.91 4.59
CA MET A 46 9.72 -1.86 3.13
C MET A 46 10.88 -1.17 2.41
N LYS A 47 11.37 -0.04 2.94
CA LYS A 47 12.52 0.68 2.36
C LYS A 47 13.83 -0.11 2.38
N ALA A 48 13.92 -1.16 3.19
CA ALA A 48 15.07 -2.05 3.21
C ALA A 48 14.98 -3.18 2.15
N LEU A 49 13.84 -3.33 1.47
CA LEU A 49 13.68 -4.32 0.41
C LEU A 49 14.54 -3.95 -0.81
N PRO A 50 15.22 -4.92 -1.44
CA PRO A 50 16.03 -4.67 -2.63
C PRO A 50 15.22 -4.03 -3.76
N GLY A 51 15.70 -2.90 -4.29
CA GLY A 51 15.05 -2.22 -5.41
C GLY A 51 13.74 -1.50 -5.06
N PHE A 52 13.37 -1.42 -3.78
CA PHE A 52 12.20 -0.67 -3.34
C PHE A 52 12.42 0.83 -3.48
N THR A 53 11.52 1.51 -4.18
CA THR A 53 11.47 2.97 -4.23
C THR A 53 10.03 3.43 -4.04
N VAL A 54 9.84 4.50 -3.25
CA VAL A 54 8.50 5.05 -3.02
C VAL A 54 7.88 5.56 -4.32
N ALA A 55 8.70 6.10 -5.23
CA ALA A 55 8.26 6.63 -6.52
C ALA A 55 7.76 5.55 -7.50
N GLU A 56 8.20 4.30 -7.33
CA GLU A 56 7.79 3.16 -8.16
C GLU A 56 6.89 2.18 -7.38
N SER A 57 6.25 2.65 -6.30
CA SER A 57 5.36 1.84 -5.47
C SER A 57 3.94 2.39 -5.48
N VAL A 58 2.96 1.50 -5.50
CA VAL A 58 1.54 1.83 -5.30
C VAL A 58 1.04 1.12 -4.06
N SER A 59 0.28 1.82 -3.21
CA SER A 59 -0.33 1.26 -2.01
C SER A 59 -1.85 1.27 -2.13
N CYS A 60 -2.48 0.16 -1.78
CA CYS A 60 -3.92 0.01 -1.66
C CYS A 60 -4.27 -0.26 -0.20
N LEU A 61 -5.26 0.46 0.32
CA LEU A 61 -5.78 0.28 1.67
C LEU A 61 -7.22 -0.22 1.55
N GLU A 62 -7.44 -1.48 1.91
CA GLU A 62 -8.79 -1.99 2.07
C GLU A 62 -9.41 -1.35 3.32
N HIS A 63 -10.70 -1.00 3.26
CA HIS A 63 -11.46 -0.48 4.40
C HIS A 63 -11.11 0.95 4.89
N THR A 64 -10.46 1.78 4.07
CA THR A 64 -10.64 3.24 4.21
C THR A 64 -11.88 3.61 3.41
N GLY A 65 -12.82 4.36 3.98
CA GLY A 65 -14.01 4.88 3.26
C GLY A 65 -13.69 5.84 2.10
N ILE A 66 -12.54 5.70 1.43
CA ILE A 66 -12.21 6.36 0.18
C ILE A 66 -12.97 5.61 -0.93
N VAL A 67 -14.27 5.89 -1.00
CA VAL A 67 -15.03 5.68 -2.22
C VAL A 67 -14.50 6.64 -3.29
N ARG A 68 -14.25 6.12 -4.49
CA ARG A 68 -14.02 6.94 -5.67
C ARG A 68 -15.35 7.64 -5.98
N HIS A 69 -15.54 8.88 -5.54
CA HIS A 69 -16.60 9.70 -6.12
C HIS A 69 -16.14 10.07 -7.53
N GLU A 70 -16.90 9.72 -8.58
CA GLU A 70 -16.69 10.32 -9.90
C GLU A 70 -16.78 11.84 -9.73
N VAL A 71 -15.67 12.56 -9.90
CA VAL A 71 -15.62 14.03 -9.76
C VAL A 71 -15.84 14.74 -11.10
N ALA A 72 -15.81 14.02 -12.23
CA ALA A 72 -16.34 14.49 -13.51
C ALA A 72 -16.47 13.33 -14.51
N ARG A 73 -17.62 13.25 -15.17
CA ARG A 73 -17.82 12.50 -16.42
C ARG A 73 -17.88 13.53 -17.54
N PHE A 74 -16.88 13.55 -18.42
CA PHE A 74 -16.95 14.33 -19.65
C PHE A 74 -17.52 13.42 -20.74
N GLU A 75 -18.79 13.59 -21.04
CA GLU A 75 -19.39 13.04 -22.26
C GLU A 75 -19.17 14.05 -23.38
N TYR A 76 -18.38 13.66 -24.38
CA TYR A 76 -18.36 14.37 -25.65
C TYR A 76 -19.57 13.89 -26.45
N GLY A 77 -20.51 14.80 -26.67
CA GLY A 77 -21.48 14.69 -27.76
C GLY A 77 -20.84 15.04 -29.10
#